data_AF-A0AAE3AR27-F1
#
_entry.id   AF-A0AAE3AR27-F1
#
_cell.length_a   1.000
_cell.length_b   1.000
_cell.length_c   1.000
_cell.angle_alpha   90.00
_cell.angle_beta   90.00
_cell.angle_gamma   90.00
#
_symmetry.space_group_name_H-M   'P 1'
#
loop_
_entity.id
_entity.type
_entity.pdbx_description
1 polymer ?
#
loop_
_entity_poly.entity_id
_entity_poly.type
_entity_poly.pdbx_seq_one_letter_code
_entity_poly.pdbx_strand_id
1 'polypeptide(L)'
;MGKIILYHGTPDRVVVPKYGGGDEKHDYGKGFYLTESIELAKEWAVCRPNEINGWVHKYELETDGLKILDFQQKDVLSWLAELMKHRDAADSKRYRMLAAKFIEKYGVDTNEYDVIRGWRANASYFYIAKEFVRDNIDIDILEELLSLGGLGIQYCIKSEKAYANLTEKSDDLRIVPYAEFNDRYNQRDVMARKNMRDLVDSDANKVTKVFSTLF
;
A
#
# COMPACT_ATOMS: atom_id res chain seq x y z
N MET A 1 -2.88 19.67 -17.01
CA MET A 1 -2.94 18.47 -16.14
C MET A 1 -3.51 17.35 -17.00
N GLY A 2 -3.19 16.10 -16.69
CA GLY A 2 -2.76 15.19 -17.76
C GLY A 2 -3.15 13.72 -17.60
N LYS A 3 -2.64 12.95 -18.55
CA LYS A 3 -2.67 11.49 -18.56
C LYS A 3 -1.57 10.95 -17.64
N ILE A 4 -1.89 9.92 -16.87
CA ILE A 4 -0.89 9.14 -16.10
C ILE A 4 -0.87 7.72 -16.64
N ILE A 5 0.33 7.15 -16.78
CA ILE A 5 0.52 5.74 -17.11
C ILE A 5 0.65 4.95 -15.83
N LEU A 6 -0.20 3.94 -15.68
CA LEU A 6 -0.28 3.08 -14.52
C LEU A 6 -0.20 1.61 -14.95
N TYR A 7 0.30 0.76 -14.06
CA TYR A 7 0.51 -0.67 -14.28
C TYR A 7 -0.18 -1.49 -13.21
N HIS A 8 -0.83 -2.57 -13.62
CA HIS A 8 -1.42 -3.56 -12.73
C HIS A 8 -0.73 -4.91 -12.94
N GLY A 9 -0.10 -5.42 -11.88
CA GLY A 9 0.54 -6.73 -11.87
C GLY A 9 -0.37 -7.80 -11.27
N THR A 10 -0.60 -8.89 -11.99
CA THR A 10 -1.48 -9.99 -11.55
C THR A 10 -1.02 -11.34 -12.11
N PRO A 11 -1.32 -12.48 -11.46
CA PRO A 11 -1.17 -13.79 -12.11
C PRO A 11 -2.17 -14.01 -13.27
N ASP A 12 -3.23 -13.21 -13.35
CA ASP A 12 -4.31 -13.40 -14.33
C ASP A 12 -4.00 -12.70 -15.65
N ARG A 13 -4.15 -13.43 -16.77
CA ARG A 13 -3.94 -12.86 -18.12
C ARG A 13 -5.03 -11.88 -18.54
N VAL A 14 -6.23 -12.04 -17.99
CA VAL A 14 -7.42 -11.24 -18.34
C VAL A 14 -7.91 -10.56 -17.07
N VAL A 15 -8.00 -9.24 -17.12
CA VAL A 15 -8.47 -8.41 -16.01
C VAL A 15 -9.62 -7.54 -16.51
N VAL A 16 -10.70 -7.50 -15.75
CA VAL A 16 -11.82 -6.58 -15.99
C VAL A 16 -12.02 -5.76 -14.72
N PRO A 17 -11.44 -4.54 -14.65
CA PRO A 17 -11.63 -3.67 -13.50
C PRO A 17 -13.12 -3.37 -13.31
N LYS A 18 -13.63 -3.56 -12.10
CA LYS A 18 -15.04 -3.35 -11.77
C LYS A 18 -15.17 -2.44 -10.56
N TYR A 19 -15.95 -1.37 -10.71
CA TYR A 19 -16.33 -0.52 -9.59
C TYR A 19 -17.01 -1.34 -8.47
N GLY A 20 -16.65 -1.06 -7.22
CA GLY A 20 -17.08 -1.83 -6.05
C GLY A 20 -16.45 -3.21 -5.92
N GLY A 21 -15.51 -3.58 -6.80
CA GLY A 21 -14.69 -4.79 -6.70
C GLY A 21 -13.51 -4.65 -5.73
N GLY A 22 -12.76 -5.74 -5.57
CA GLY A 22 -11.62 -5.82 -4.65
C GLY A 22 -12.00 -6.27 -3.24
N ASP A 23 -11.00 -6.43 -2.38
CA ASP A 23 -11.14 -6.79 -0.97
C ASP A 23 -11.19 -5.53 -0.09
N GLU A 24 -12.07 -5.53 0.92
CA GLU A 24 -12.14 -4.45 1.93
C GLU A 24 -10.87 -4.37 2.78
N LYS A 25 -10.08 -5.44 2.86
CA LYS A 25 -8.85 -5.51 3.67
C LYS A 25 -7.60 -5.05 2.94
N HIS A 26 -7.72 -4.57 1.71
CA HIS A 26 -6.59 -3.91 1.04
C HIS A 26 -6.30 -2.55 1.68
N ASP A 27 -5.10 -2.04 1.44
CA ASP A 27 -4.56 -0.84 2.10
C ASP A 27 -5.48 0.39 2.07
N TYR A 28 -6.27 0.55 1.00
CA TYR A 28 -7.23 1.64 0.79
C TYR A 28 -8.67 1.13 0.58
N GLY A 29 -8.98 -0.06 1.10
CA GLY A 29 -10.26 -0.75 0.94
C GLY A 29 -10.54 -1.23 -0.48
N LYS A 30 -11.81 -1.43 -0.81
CA LYS A 30 -12.22 -1.81 -2.17
C LYS A 30 -11.77 -0.81 -3.25
N GLY A 31 -11.36 -1.34 -4.39
CA GLY A 31 -10.91 -0.57 -5.55
C GLY A 31 -9.98 -1.38 -6.46
N PHE A 32 -9.55 -0.75 -7.54
CA PHE A 32 -8.58 -1.31 -8.47
C PHE A 32 -7.22 -0.67 -8.25
N TYR A 33 -6.20 -1.51 -8.03
CA TYR A 33 -4.88 -1.09 -7.56
C TYR A 33 -3.86 -1.12 -8.68
N LEU A 34 -3.17 -0.01 -8.88
CA LEU A 34 -2.13 0.17 -9.90
C LEU A 34 -0.90 0.88 -9.33
N THR A 35 0.16 0.99 -10.12
CA THR A 35 1.36 1.76 -9.77
C THR A 35 1.99 2.39 -11.00
N GLU A 36 2.69 3.51 -10.86
CA GLU A 36 3.50 4.08 -11.95
C GLU A 36 4.77 3.25 -12.22
N SER A 37 5.20 2.41 -11.26
CA SER A 37 6.40 1.59 -11.39
C SER A 37 6.11 0.25 -12.05
N ILE A 38 6.54 0.10 -13.30
CA ILE A 38 6.42 -1.17 -14.01
C ILE A 38 7.20 -2.30 -13.31
N GLU A 39 8.36 -2.02 -12.72
CA GLU A 39 9.16 -3.04 -12.04
C GLU A 39 8.46 -3.58 -10.80
N LEU A 40 7.80 -2.70 -10.04
CA LEU A 40 6.96 -3.12 -8.91
C LEU A 40 5.76 -3.92 -9.37
N ALA A 41 5.08 -3.48 -10.45
CA ALA A 41 3.97 -4.26 -11.02
C ALA A 41 4.43 -5.66 -11.45
N LYS A 42 5.62 -5.82 -12.03
CA LYS A 42 6.18 -7.14 -12.37
C LYS A 42 6.38 -7.99 -11.12
N GLU A 43 7.01 -7.47 -10.07
CA GLU A 43 7.15 -8.20 -8.80
C GLU A 43 5.79 -8.61 -8.22
N TRP A 44 4.78 -7.73 -8.28
CA TRP A 44 3.45 -8.01 -7.73
C TRP A 44 2.73 -9.11 -8.51
N ALA A 45 2.92 -9.17 -9.82
CA ALA A 45 2.34 -10.19 -10.70
C ALA A 45 2.76 -11.62 -10.32
N VAL A 46 3.93 -11.79 -9.70
CA VAL A 46 4.51 -13.10 -9.36
C VAL A 46 4.88 -13.24 -7.89
N CYS A 47 4.33 -12.41 -6.99
CA CYS A 47 4.68 -12.46 -5.56
C CYS A 47 4.16 -13.71 -4.82
N ARG A 48 3.20 -14.44 -5.40
CA ARG A 48 2.68 -15.68 -4.84
C ARG A 48 3.61 -16.84 -5.23
N PRO A 49 4.03 -17.70 -4.28
CA PRO A 49 4.97 -18.78 -4.57
C PRO A 49 4.24 -19.99 -5.20
N ASN A 50 3.77 -19.83 -6.43
CA ASN A 50 3.01 -20.85 -7.17
C ASN A 50 3.67 -21.25 -8.50
N GLU A 51 4.88 -20.76 -8.78
CA GLU A 51 5.66 -21.06 -10.00
C GLU A 51 4.95 -20.71 -11.32
N ILE A 52 3.99 -19.78 -11.28
CA ILE A 52 3.22 -19.34 -12.45
C ILE A 52 3.70 -17.96 -12.89
N ASN A 53 3.95 -17.82 -14.20
CA ASN A 53 4.25 -16.53 -14.80
C ASN A 53 3.09 -15.55 -14.61
N GLY A 54 3.44 -14.29 -14.34
CA GLY A 54 2.48 -13.22 -14.15
C GLY A 54 2.26 -12.40 -15.42
N TRP A 55 1.41 -11.39 -15.29
CA TRP A 55 1.07 -10.43 -16.33
C TRP A 55 1.11 -9.02 -15.77
N VAL A 56 1.58 -8.09 -16.58
CA VAL A 56 1.48 -6.65 -16.32
C VAL A 56 0.60 -6.01 -17.38
N HIS A 57 -0.52 -5.48 -16.92
CA HIS A 57 -1.46 -4.68 -17.70
C HIS A 57 -1.07 -3.21 -17.60
N LYS A 58 -1.15 -2.48 -18.70
CA LYS A 58 -0.88 -1.04 -18.75
C LYS A 58 -2.20 -0.28 -18.90
N TYR A 59 -2.35 0.78 -18.13
CA TYR A 59 -3.50 1.66 -18.16
C TYR A 59 -3.05 3.12 -18.36
N GLU A 60 -3.91 3.88 -19.00
CA GLU A 60 -3.86 5.33 -19.05
C GLU A 60 -5.04 5.88 -18.24
N LEU A 61 -4.74 6.74 -17.26
CA LEU A 61 -5.73 7.42 -16.45
C LEU A 61 -5.80 8.90 -16.85
N GLU A 62 -6.97 9.34 -17.31
CA GLU A 62 -7.27 10.76 -17.52
C GLU A 62 -7.58 11.43 -16.19
N THR A 63 -6.68 12.28 -15.69
CA THR A 63 -6.85 12.88 -14.35
C THR A 63 -7.65 14.17 -14.33
N ASP A 64 -7.97 14.73 -15.49
CA ASP A 64 -8.72 15.97 -15.58
C ASP A 64 -10.11 15.82 -14.96
N GLY A 65 -10.37 16.66 -13.96
CA GLY A 65 -11.62 16.64 -13.18
C GLY A 65 -11.70 15.54 -12.12
N LEU A 66 -10.70 14.68 -11.93
CA LEU A 66 -10.68 13.70 -10.84
C LEU A 66 -10.16 14.34 -9.54
N LYS A 67 -10.82 14.04 -8.43
CA LYS A 67 -10.33 14.32 -7.08
C LYS A 67 -9.34 13.24 -6.65
N ILE A 68 -8.07 13.59 -6.52
CA ILE A 68 -7.00 12.66 -6.13
C ILE A 68 -6.51 13.00 -4.72
N LEU A 69 -6.65 12.05 -3.78
CA LEU A 69 -6.02 12.15 -2.47
C LEU A 69 -4.61 11.59 -2.57
N ASP A 70 -3.62 12.36 -2.13
CA ASP A 70 -2.23 11.94 -2.06
C ASP A 70 -1.75 11.87 -0.62
N PHE A 71 -1.60 10.64 -0.11
CA PHE A 71 -1.06 10.41 1.22
C PHE A 71 0.42 10.79 1.36
N GLN A 72 1.17 10.93 0.26
CA GLN A 72 2.54 11.46 0.32
C GLN A 72 2.59 12.94 0.71
N GLN A 73 1.46 13.65 0.58
CA GLN A 73 1.30 15.04 1.02
C GLN A 73 0.68 15.14 2.42
N LYS A 74 0.51 14.00 3.09
CA LYS A 74 0.04 13.88 4.47
C LYS A 74 1.18 13.35 5.34
N ASP A 75 0.98 13.37 6.65
CA ASP A 75 1.91 12.74 7.56
C ASP A 75 1.75 11.20 7.57
N VAL A 76 2.79 10.52 8.05
CA VAL A 76 2.82 9.06 8.14
C VAL A 76 1.72 8.48 9.04
N LEU A 77 1.26 9.24 10.05
CA LEU A 77 0.21 8.81 10.96
C LEU A 77 -1.15 8.83 10.26
N SER A 78 -1.42 9.82 9.40
CA SER A 78 -2.60 9.85 8.54
C SER A 78 -2.65 8.66 7.59
N TRP A 79 -1.51 8.29 6.99
CA TRP A 79 -1.47 7.09 6.16
C TRP A 79 -1.66 5.81 6.97
N LEU A 80 -1.03 5.69 8.14
CA LEU A 80 -1.21 4.54 9.01
C LEU A 80 -2.66 4.43 9.51
N ALA A 81 -3.32 5.56 9.78
CA ALA A 81 -4.72 5.61 10.16
C ALA A 81 -5.60 5.08 9.03
N GLU A 82 -5.29 5.42 7.78
CA GLU A 82 -5.99 4.86 6.62
C GLU A 82 -5.82 3.34 6.53
N LEU A 83 -4.59 2.82 6.67
CA LEU A 83 -4.35 1.37 6.70
C LEU A 83 -5.18 0.67 7.80
N MET A 84 -5.24 1.26 8.99
CA MET A 84 -5.93 0.70 10.15
C MET A 84 -7.46 0.71 10.02
N LYS A 85 -8.05 1.55 9.15
CA LYS A 85 -9.49 1.48 8.84
C LYS A 85 -9.88 0.18 8.14
N HIS A 86 -8.96 -0.34 7.32
CA HIS A 86 -9.21 -1.49 6.44
C HIS A 86 -8.61 -2.79 7.00
N ARG A 87 -7.56 -2.68 7.82
CA ARG A 87 -6.78 -3.84 8.28
C ARG A 87 -6.35 -3.75 9.74
N ASP A 88 -6.83 -4.69 10.56
CA ASP A 88 -6.54 -4.75 12.00
C ASP A 88 -5.10 -5.16 12.34
N ALA A 89 -4.27 -4.22 12.80
CA ALA A 89 -2.87 -4.49 13.19
C ALA A 89 -2.75 -5.42 14.42
N ALA A 90 -3.80 -5.52 15.24
CA ALA A 90 -3.91 -6.45 16.35
C ALA A 90 -5.38 -6.77 16.66
N ASP A 91 -5.64 -7.75 17.52
CA ASP A 91 -6.98 -8.23 17.91
C ASP A 91 -7.36 -7.88 19.37
N SER A 92 -6.41 -7.34 20.13
CA SER A 92 -6.60 -7.05 21.55
C SER A 92 -7.68 -5.98 21.82
N LYS A 93 -8.32 -6.06 23.00
CA LYS A 93 -9.26 -5.01 23.46
C LYS A 93 -8.59 -3.63 23.54
N ARG A 94 -7.34 -3.60 24.01
CA ARG A 94 -6.51 -2.38 24.07
C ARG A 94 -6.35 -1.75 22.69
N TYR A 95 -5.98 -2.57 21.70
CA TYR A 95 -5.84 -2.12 20.31
C TYR A 95 -7.14 -1.52 19.79
N ARG A 96 -8.27 -2.23 19.88
CA ARG A 96 -9.55 -1.73 19.34
C ARG A 96 -9.94 -0.36 19.90
N MET A 97 -9.71 -0.14 21.20
CA MET A 97 -9.97 1.16 21.84
C MET A 97 -9.05 2.26 21.34
N LEU A 98 -7.74 2.00 21.27
CA LEU A 98 -6.75 3.01 20.87
C LEU A 98 -6.76 3.27 19.36
N ALA A 99 -6.99 2.24 18.54
CA ALA A 99 -7.12 2.34 17.09
C ALA A 99 -8.30 3.25 16.71
N ALA A 100 -9.44 3.14 17.38
CA ALA A 100 -10.58 4.02 17.16
C ALA A 100 -10.21 5.50 17.39
N LYS A 101 -9.52 5.80 18.52
CA LYS A 101 -9.03 7.16 18.81
C LYS A 101 -7.97 7.63 17.81
N PHE A 102 -7.10 6.73 17.36
CA PHE A 102 -6.07 7.03 16.36
C PHE A 102 -6.69 7.42 15.03
N ILE A 103 -7.66 6.64 14.56
CA ILE A 103 -8.39 6.89 13.31
C ILE A 103 -9.21 8.17 13.42
N GLU A 104 -9.83 8.45 14.57
CA GLU A 104 -10.54 9.71 14.82
C GLU A 104 -9.61 10.92 14.73
N LYS A 105 -8.40 10.81 15.28
CA LYS A 105 -7.43 11.93 15.35
C LYS A 105 -6.68 12.17 14.03
N TYR A 106 -6.23 11.12 13.36
CA TYR A 106 -5.34 11.22 12.20
C TYR A 106 -5.99 10.82 10.87
N GLY A 107 -7.19 10.21 10.93
CA GLY A 107 -7.90 9.76 9.74
C GLY A 107 -8.34 10.91 8.84
N VAL A 108 -8.22 10.69 7.54
CA VAL A 108 -8.75 11.59 6.50
C VAL A 108 -10.06 11.02 5.98
N ASP A 109 -11.10 11.84 5.76
CA ASP A 109 -12.29 11.37 5.04
C ASP A 109 -11.93 11.13 3.57
N THR A 110 -12.05 9.89 3.12
CA THR A 110 -11.67 9.47 1.77
C THR A 110 -12.86 9.34 0.82
N ASN A 111 -14.10 9.55 1.30
CA ASN A 111 -15.32 9.23 0.56
C ASN A 111 -15.53 10.07 -0.70
N GLU A 112 -15.00 11.30 -0.73
CA GLU A 112 -15.18 12.21 -1.86
C GLU A 112 -14.11 12.07 -2.95
N TYR A 113 -13.12 11.20 -2.77
CA TYR A 113 -12.00 11.08 -3.70
C TYR A 113 -12.26 10.01 -4.76
N ASP A 114 -11.94 10.36 -6.00
CA ASP A 114 -12.04 9.49 -7.16
C ASP A 114 -10.88 8.48 -7.21
N VAL A 115 -9.70 8.93 -6.76
CA VAL A 115 -8.46 8.14 -6.70
C VAL A 115 -7.74 8.42 -5.39
N ILE A 116 -7.24 7.36 -4.75
CA ILE A 116 -6.35 7.46 -3.59
C ILE A 116 -4.97 6.99 -4.02
N ARG A 117 -3.93 7.81 -3.83
CA ARG A 117 -2.53 7.44 -4.04
C ARG A 117 -1.75 7.51 -2.72
N GLY A 118 -0.81 6.58 -2.55
CA GLY A 118 0.10 6.58 -1.41
C GLY A 118 0.91 5.30 -1.31
N TRP A 119 1.60 5.12 -0.19
CA TRP A 119 2.46 3.96 0.04
C TRP A 119 1.68 2.65 0.10
N ARG A 120 2.31 1.58 -0.41
CA ARG A 120 1.82 0.21 -0.29
C ARG A 120 2.28 -0.44 1.01
N ALA A 121 1.45 -1.28 1.62
CA ALA A 121 1.80 -2.09 2.78
C ALA A 121 1.76 -3.60 2.46
N ASN A 122 2.94 -4.25 2.43
CA ASN A 122 3.01 -5.72 2.35
C ASN A 122 3.04 -6.37 3.75
N ALA A 123 3.33 -7.67 3.83
CA ALA A 123 3.42 -8.39 5.11
C ALA A 123 4.48 -7.81 6.07
N SER A 124 5.59 -7.27 5.55
CA SER A 124 6.67 -6.67 6.34
C SER A 124 6.25 -5.35 6.98
N TYR A 125 5.47 -4.54 6.26
CA TYR A 125 4.90 -3.31 6.81
C TYR A 125 3.90 -3.58 7.92
N PHE A 126 3.12 -4.66 7.79
CA PHE A 126 2.16 -5.01 8.81
C PHE A 126 2.80 -5.45 10.12
N TYR A 127 4.02 -5.99 10.06
CA TYR A 127 4.83 -6.23 11.24
C TYR A 127 5.16 -4.91 11.95
N ILE A 128 5.60 -3.88 11.22
CA ILE A 128 5.87 -2.55 11.79
C ILE A 128 4.62 -1.91 12.40
N ALA A 129 3.49 -1.94 11.70
CA ALA A 129 2.22 -1.44 12.24
C ALA A 129 1.85 -2.15 13.55
N LYS A 130 2.05 -3.47 13.61
CA LYS A 130 1.79 -4.29 14.81
C LYS A 130 2.72 -3.95 15.97
N GLU A 131 4.01 -3.78 15.72
CA GLU A 131 4.98 -3.40 16.76
C GLU A 131 4.71 -1.98 17.27
N PHE A 132 4.33 -1.06 16.39
CA PHE A 132 3.95 0.30 16.77
C PHE A 132 2.73 0.33 17.70
N VAL A 133 1.64 -0.34 17.34
CA VAL A 133 0.41 -0.35 18.18
C VAL A 133 0.58 -1.11 19.49
N ARG A 134 1.69 -1.83 19.65
CA ARG A 134 2.09 -2.53 20.88
C ARG A 134 2.97 -1.70 21.79
N ASP A 135 3.32 -0.48 21.38
CA ASP A 135 4.28 0.42 22.03
C ASP A 135 5.75 -0.07 21.94
N ASN A 136 6.12 -0.82 20.91
CA ASN A 136 7.51 -1.29 20.73
C ASN A 136 8.32 -0.39 19.78
N ILE A 137 7.70 0.62 19.17
CA ILE A 137 8.33 1.53 18.21
C ILE A 137 8.08 2.97 18.65
N ASP A 138 9.17 3.74 18.73
CA ASP A 138 9.11 5.19 18.90
C ASP A 138 8.63 5.87 17.61
N ILE A 139 7.77 6.87 17.75
CA ILE A 139 7.22 7.65 16.64
C ILE A 139 8.34 8.30 15.82
N ASP A 140 9.43 8.71 16.47
CA ASP A 140 10.53 9.42 15.81
C ASP A 140 11.23 8.56 14.74
N ILE A 141 11.11 7.23 14.78
CA ILE A 141 11.69 6.30 13.77
C ILE A 141 10.63 5.65 12.86
N LEU A 142 9.35 5.91 13.08
CA LEU A 142 8.25 5.21 12.41
C LEU A 142 8.24 5.47 10.89
N GLU A 143 8.47 6.71 10.48
CA GLU A 143 8.52 7.09 9.07
C GLU A 143 9.68 6.39 8.34
N GLU A 144 10.85 6.35 8.97
CA GLU A 144 12.01 5.64 8.44
C GLU A 144 11.69 4.13 8.29
N LEU A 145 11.17 3.49 9.34
CA LEU A 145 10.77 2.07 9.29
C LEU A 145 9.80 1.78 8.15
N LEU A 146 8.81 2.65 7.97
CA LEU A 146 7.81 2.57 6.90
C LEU A 146 8.37 2.97 5.53
N SER A 147 9.63 3.38 5.41
CA SER A 147 10.28 3.65 4.12
C SER A 147 11.22 2.51 3.67
N LEU A 148 11.77 1.72 4.62
CA LEU A 148 12.86 0.75 4.39
C LEU A 148 12.54 -0.39 3.41
N GLY A 149 11.27 -0.63 3.10
CA GLY A 149 10.87 -1.65 2.12
C GLY A 149 10.79 -1.18 0.67
N GLY A 150 10.87 0.12 0.41
CA GLY A 150 10.78 0.67 -0.95
C GLY A 150 9.59 0.11 -1.73
N LEU A 151 8.42 -0.05 -1.08
CA LEU A 151 7.25 -0.71 -1.66
C LEU A 151 6.56 0.10 -2.75
N GLY A 152 6.99 1.35 -2.91
CA GLY A 152 6.51 2.29 -3.91
C GLY A 152 5.12 2.81 -3.60
N ILE A 153 4.61 3.54 -4.60
CA ILE A 153 3.31 4.20 -4.55
C ILE A 153 2.31 3.39 -5.34
N GLN A 154 1.14 3.21 -4.78
CA GLN A 154 0.00 2.60 -5.43
C GLN A 154 -1.13 3.61 -5.58
N TYR A 155 -1.94 3.39 -6.61
CA TYR A 155 -3.13 4.15 -6.95
C TYR A 155 -4.32 3.22 -6.81
N CYS A 156 -5.29 3.59 -5.99
CA CYS A 156 -6.55 2.89 -5.82
C CYS A 156 -7.66 3.69 -6.50
N ILE A 157 -8.28 3.09 -7.53
CA ILE A 157 -9.40 3.68 -8.28
C ILE A 157 -10.69 3.43 -7.49
N LYS A 158 -11.34 4.51 -7.05
CA LYS A 158 -12.41 4.47 -6.05
C LYS A 158 -13.80 4.76 -6.59
N SER A 159 -13.96 5.65 -7.57
CA SER A 159 -15.27 6.10 -8.05
C SER A 159 -15.58 5.63 -9.47
N GLU A 160 -16.86 5.47 -9.81
CA GLU A 160 -17.30 5.16 -11.19
C GLU A 160 -16.70 6.12 -12.22
N LYS A 161 -16.58 7.41 -11.86
CA LYS A 161 -15.94 8.43 -12.68
C LYS A 161 -14.48 8.10 -12.99
N ALA A 162 -13.71 7.68 -11.97
CA ALA A 162 -12.32 7.28 -12.18
C ALA A 162 -12.20 6.01 -13.03
N TYR A 163 -13.11 5.03 -12.87
CA TYR A 163 -13.15 3.85 -13.74
C TYR A 163 -13.45 4.22 -15.19
N ALA A 164 -14.38 5.14 -15.45
CA ALA A 164 -14.70 5.62 -16.79
C ALA A 164 -13.51 6.36 -17.46
N ASN A 165 -12.64 6.97 -16.65
CA ASN A 165 -11.43 7.65 -17.10
C ASN A 165 -10.20 6.74 -17.20
N LEU A 166 -10.31 5.45 -16.85
CA LEU A 166 -9.23 4.48 -16.86
C LEU A 166 -9.32 3.58 -18.10
N THR A 167 -8.36 3.69 -19.01
CA THR A 167 -8.33 2.92 -20.27
C THR A 167 -7.16 1.95 -20.29
N GLU A 168 -7.43 0.66 -20.46
CA GLU A 168 -6.38 -0.32 -20.70
C GLU A 168 -5.76 -0.13 -22.08
N LYS A 169 -4.43 -0.24 -22.16
CA LYS A 169 -3.68 -0.34 -23.41
C LYS A 169 -3.36 -1.82 -23.65
N SER A 170 -4.35 -2.56 -24.15
CA SER A 170 -4.28 -4.03 -24.28
C SER A 170 -3.10 -4.53 -25.12
N ASP A 171 -2.66 -3.74 -26.10
CA ASP A 171 -1.53 -4.07 -26.97
C ASP A 171 -0.17 -4.06 -26.22
N ASP A 172 -0.14 -3.46 -25.03
CA ASP A 172 1.04 -3.36 -24.17
C ASP A 172 1.07 -4.45 -23.07
N LEU A 173 0.24 -5.50 -23.15
CA LEU A 173 0.23 -6.60 -22.17
C LEU A 173 1.58 -7.33 -22.15
N ARG A 174 2.18 -7.46 -20.96
CA ARG A 174 3.50 -8.10 -20.79
C ARG A 174 3.43 -9.34 -19.92
N ILE A 175 4.03 -10.43 -20.37
CA ILE A 175 4.31 -11.59 -19.53
C ILE A 175 5.46 -11.28 -18.57
N VAL A 176 5.37 -11.80 -17.35
CA VAL A 176 6.38 -11.65 -16.29
C VAL A 176 6.93 -13.02 -15.93
N PRO A 177 8.22 -13.30 -16.20
CA PRO A 177 8.84 -14.55 -15.79
C PRO A 177 8.87 -14.69 -14.26
N TYR A 178 8.24 -15.74 -13.73
CA TYR A 178 8.22 -16.04 -12.30
C TYR A 178 9.63 -16.15 -11.73
N ALA A 179 10.49 -16.95 -12.37
CA ALA A 179 11.83 -17.26 -11.90
C ALA A 179 12.74 -16.03 -11.75
N GLU A 180 12.48 -14.93 -12.46
CA GLU A 180 13.26 -13.70 -12.34
C GLU A 180 12.68 -12.75 -11.29
N PHE A 181 11.37 -12.50 -11.36
CA PHE A 181 10.74 -11.43 -10.57
C PHE A 181 10.30 -11.88 -9.18
N ASN A 182 10.03 -13.18 -8.96
CA ASN A 182 9.76 -13.71 -7.62
C ASN A 182 11.03 -13.64 -6.75
N ASP A 183 12.19 -13.98 -7.31
CA ASP A 183 13.47 -13.89 -6.60
C ASP A 183 13.79 -12.44 -6.21
N ARG A 184 13.56 -11.48 -7.11
CA ARG A 184 13.72 -10.04 -6.81
C ARG A 184 12.78 -9.59 -5.70
N TYR A 185 11.51 -9.97 -5.78
CA TYR A 185 10.52 -9.68 -4.74
C TYR A 185 10.96 -10.22 -3.38
N ASN A 186 11.42 -11.47 -3.32
CA ASN A 186 11.88 -12.11 -2.09
C ASN A 186 13.14 -11.47 -1.53
N GLN A 187 14.13 -11.16 -2.37
CA GLN A 187 15.37 -10.47 -1.95
C GLN A 187 15.05 -9.10 -1.35
N ARG A 188 14.16 -8.33 -1.99
CA ARG A 188 13.70 -7.04 -1.47
C ARG A 188 12.97 -7.18 -0.14
N ASP A 189 12.06 -8.15 0.00
CA ASP A 189 11.33 -8.38 1.24
C ASP A 189 12.26 -8.81 2.39
N VAL A 190 13.23 -9.70 2.12
CA VAL A 190 14.22 -10.13 3.11
C VAL A 190 15.10 -8.96 3.56
N MET A 191 15.58 -8.16 2.62
CA MET A 191 16.40 -6.99 2.93
C MET A 191 15.61 -5.95 3.74
N ALA A 192 14.38 -5.66 3.32
CA ALA A 192 13.48 -4.76 4.04
C ALA A 192 13.27 -5.18 5.48
N ARG A 193 12.93 -6.46 5.71
CA ARG A 193 12.74 -7.01 7.05
C ARG A 193 14.01 -6.96 7.89
N LYS A 194 15.18 -7.18 7.27
CA LYS A 194 16.46 -7.07 7.97
C LYS A 194 16.69 -5.64 8.43
N ASN A 195 16.64 -4.67 7.52
CA ASN A 195 16.85 -3.26 7.85
C ASN A 195 15.85 -2.76 8.89
N MET A 196 14.59 -3.18 8.78
CA MET A 196 13.54 -2.87 9.76
C MET A 196 13.89 -3.40 11.15
N ARG A 197 14.34 -4.66 11.27
CA ARG A 197 14.78 -5.21 12.56
C ARG A 197 16.00 -4.48 13.11
N ASP A 198 17.00 -4.25 12.26
CA ASP A 198 18.23 -3.56 12.66
C ASP A 198 17.91 -2.15 13.21
N LEU A 199 16.94 -1.43 12.63
CA LEU A 199 16.49 -0.13 13.12
C LEU A 199 15.67 -0.23 14.43
N VAL A 200 14.76 -1.20 14.53
CA VAL A 200 13.98 -1.46 15.75
C VAL A 200 14.89 -1.81 16.94
N ASP A 201 15.96 -2.56 16.70
CA ASP A 201 16.91 -3.01 17.73
C ASP A 201 18.01 -1.97 18.04
N SER A 202 18.02 -0.83 17.34
CA SER A 202 19.04 0.22 17.51
C SER A 202 18.70 1.20 18.64
N ASP A 203 19.72 1.93 19.10
CA ASP A 203 19.57 3.01 20.09
C ASP A 203 18.65 4.17 19.62
N ALA A 204 18.33 4.23 18.32
CA ALA A 204 17.36 5.19 17.79
C ALA A 204 15.94 4.89 18.28
N ASN A 205 15.60 3.62 18.52
CA ASN A 205 14.29 3.22 19.03
C ASN A 205 14.22 3.41 20.56
N LYS A 206 13.98 4.65 21.00
CA LYS A 206 13.98 5.00 22.42
C LYS A 206 12.78 4.47 23.20
N VAL A 207 11.69 4.13 22.49
CA VAL A 207 10.43 3.66 23.07
C VAL A 207 9.89 4.63 24.14
N THR A 208 9.98 5.93 23.85
CA THR A 208 9.52 7.01 24.76
C THR A 208 8.26 7.70 24.26
N LYS A 209 8.14 7.88 22.94
CA LYS A 209 6.94 8.41 22.28
C LYS A 209 6.31 7.28 21.49
N VAL A 210 5.41 6.55 22.13
CA VAL A 210 4.81 5.32 21.59
C VAL A 210 3.32 5.51 21.30
N PHE A 211 2.70 4.55 20.62
CA PHE A 211 1.30 4.64 20.19
C PHE A 211 0.33 5.03 21.31
N SER A 212 0.45 4.45 22.51
CA SER A 212 -0.42 4.81 23.64
C SER A 212 -0.26 6.24 24.16
N THR A 213 0.86 6.90 23.89
CA THR A 213 1.13 8.28 24.33
C THR A 213 0.54 9.34 23.40
N LEU A 214 -0.09 8.93 22.30
CA LEU A 214 -0.72 9.83 21.34
C LEU A 214 -2.09 10.37 21.77
N PHE A 215 -2.58 9.96 22.94
CA PHE A 215 -3.93 10.25 23.46
C PHE A 215 -3.93 10.64 24.93
#